data_AF-A0A496A6B4-F1
#
_entry.id   AF-A0A496A6B4-F1
#
_cell.length_a   1.000
_cell.length_b   1.000
_cell.length_c   1.000
_cell.angle_alpha   90.00
_cell.angle_beta   90.00
_cell.angle_gamma   90.00
#
_symmetry.space_group_name_H-M   'P 1'
#
loop_
_entity.id
_entity.type
_entity.pdbx_description
1 polymer ?
#
loop_
_entity_poly.entity_id
_entity_poly.type
_entity_poly.pdbx_seq_one_letter_code
_entity_poly.pdbx_strand_id
1 'polypeptide(L)' 'MLAAKQQWCPRCKRHVQTEQKQSTVGKQKKLVRVTITCFKCRTTLSSKTTSAAALEQSESVSNEQ' A
#
# COMPACT_ATOMS: atom_id res chain seq x y z
N MET A 1 -2.28 13.94 -5.26
CA MET A 1 -2.81 13.70 -3.89
C MET A 1 -3.09 12.20 -3.76
N LEU A 2 -2.39 11.46 -2.90
CA LEU A 2 -2.62 10.00 -2.76
C LEU A 2 -4.01 9.77 -2.18
N ALA A 3 -4.91 9.15 -2.96
CA ALA A 3 -6.28 8.87 -2.56
C ALA A 3 -6.33 8.07 -1.25
N ALA A 4 -7.07 8.57 -0.26
CA ALA A 4 -7.28 7.89 1.01
C ALA A 4 -8.12 6.62 0.78
N LYS A 5 -7.45 5.48 0.56
CA LYS A 5 -8.10 4.18 0.36
C LYS A 5 -8.71 3.72 1.70
N GLN A 6 -10.00 3.40 1.67
CA GLN A 6 -10.69 2.74 2.78
C GLN A 6 -10.67 1.23 2.55
N GLN A 7 -10.39 0.45 3.61
CA GLN A 7 -10.48 -1.01 3.57
C GLN A 7 -11.14 -1.55 4.83
N TRP A 8 -11.74 -2.74 4.71
CA TRP A 8 -12.26 -3.47 5.86
C TRP A 8 -11.12 -3.88 6.79
N CYS A 9 -11.23 -3.52 8.08
CA CYS A 9 -10.30 -3.98 9.09
C CYS A 9 -10.95 -5.06 9.97
N PRO A 10 -10.39 -6.29 10.02
CA PRO A 10 -10.96 -7.38 10.80
C PRO A 10 -10.89 -7.11 12.32
N ARG A 11 -9.92 -6.30 12.78
CA ARG A 11 -9.78 -5.90 14.19
C ARG A 11 -10.77 -4.83 14.59
N CYS A 12 -11.07 -3.87 13.70
CA CYS A 12 -12.04 -2.81 13.98
C CYS A 12 -13.48 -3.19 13.58
N LYS A 13 -13.65 -4.30 12.84
CA LYS A 13 -14.93 -4.77 12.28
C LYS A 13 -15.68 -3.67 11.52
N ARG A 14 -14.94 -2.83 10.79
CA ARG A 14 -15.48 -1.72 10.00
C ARG A 14 -14.51 -1.31 8.89
N HIS A 15 -15.02 -0.56 7.92
CA HIS A 15 -14.17 0.14 6.96
C HIS A 15 -13.43 1.29 7.65
N VAL A 16 -12.12 1.33 7.44
CA VAL A 16 -11.22 2.31 8.05
C VAL A 16 -10.30 2.86 6.98
N GLN A 17 -9.83 4.09 7.19
CA GLN A 17 -8.73 4.61 6.41
C GLN A 17 -7.48 3.77 6.64
N THR A 18 -6.76 3.53 5.55
CA THR A 18 -5.52 2.76 5.59
C THR A 18 -4.33 3.64 5.24
N GLU A 19 -3.22 3.38 5.93
CA GLU A 19 -1.93 4.00 5.64
C GLU A 19 -1.11 3.02 4.80
N GLN A 20 -0.62 3.48 3.65
CA GLN A 20 0.27 2.71 2.79
C GLN A 20 1.71 3.12 3.05
N LYS A 21 2.52 2.19 3.54
CA LYS A 21 3.96 2.37 3.72
C LYS A 21 4.72 1.58 2.68
N GLN A 22 5.54 2.27 1.91
CA GLN A 22 6.46 1.65 0.96
C GLN A 22 7.84 1.57 1.60
N SER A 23 8.53 0.45 1.44
CA SER A 23 9.89 0.25 1.93
C SER A 23 10.69 -0.52 0.91
N THR A 24 11.76 0.07 0.42
CA THR A 24 12.67 -0.59 -0.53
C THR A 24 13.36 -1.76 0.17
N VAL A 25 13.30 -2.93 -0.46
CA VAL A 25 13.91 -4.16 0.05
C VAL A 25 14.84 -4.77 -1.01
N GLY A 26 15.94 -5.41 -0.56
CA GLY A 26 16.90 -6.10 -1.44
C GLY A 26 18.15 -5.30 -1.82
N LYS A 27 19.24 -6.01 -2.11
CA LYS A 27 20.61 -5.47 -2.32
C LYS A 27 20.74 -4.49 -3.50
N GLN A 28 19.81 -4.50 -4.46
CA GLN A 28 19.84 -3.62 -5.64
C GLN A 28 18.67 -2.61 -5.71
N LYS A 29 17.91 -2.41 -4.62
CA LYS A 29 16.73 -1.52 -4.60
C LYS A 29 15.63 -1.85 -5.63
N LYS A 30 15.69 -3.03 -6.25
CA LYS A 30 14.75 -3.48 -7.30
C LYS A 30 13.40 -3.94 -6.77
N LEU A 31 13.26 -4.16 -5.47
CA LEU A 31 12.01 -4.60 -4.84
C LEU A 31 11.52 -3.54 -3.85
N VAL A 32 10.22 -3.34 -3.83
CA VAL A 32 9.52 -2.45 -2.91
C VAL A 32 8.49 -3.29 -2.17
N ARG A 33 8.57 -3.26 -0.85
CA ARG A 33 7.56 -3.82 0.03
C ARG A 33 6.52 -2.74 0.32
N VAL A 34 5.30 -2.99 -0.14
CA VAL A 34 4.12 -2.17 0.15
C VAL A 34 3.36 -2.81 1.29
N THR A 35 3.22 -2.10 2.40
CA THR A 35 2.46 -2.53 3.57
C THR A 35 1.29 -1.59 3.78
N ILE A 36 0.09 -2.15 3.88
CA ILE A 36 -1.15 -1.42 4.16
C ILE A 36 -1.52 -1.69 5.61
N THR A 37 -1.64 -0.65 6.41
CA THR A 37 -2.00 -0.74 7.83
C THR A 37 -3.30 0.01 8.09
N CYS A 38 -4.07 -0.48 9.06
CA CYS A 38 -5.22 0.25 9.57
C CYS A 38 -4.74 1.49 10.33
N PHE A 39 -5.25 2.67 9.97
CA PHE A 39 -4.87 3.90 10.66
C PHE A 39 -5.33 3.91 12.14
N LYS A 40 -6.48 3.29 12.44
CA LYS A 40 -7.07 3.30 13.78
C LYS A 40 -6.39 2.35 14.77
N CYS A 41 -6.13 1.11 14.36
CA CYS A 41 -5.63 0.06 15.26
C CYS A 41 -4.23 -0.44 14.88
N ARG A 42 -3.58 0.20 13.90
CA ARG A 42 -2.23 -0.11 13.39
C ARG A 42 -2.02 -1.56 12.92
N THR A 43 -3.11 -2.32 12.77
CA THR A 43 -3.05 -3.71 12.29
C THR A 43 -2.69 -3.71 10.80
N THR A 44 -1.70 -4.52 10.43
CA THR A 44 -1.35 -4.77 9.03
C THR A 44 -2.48 -5.53 8.34
N LEU A 45 -3.07 -4.91 7.32
CA LEU A 45 -4.16 -5.50 6.52
C LEU A 45 -3.61 -6.26 5.31
N SER A 46 -2.52 -5.76 4.73
CA SER A 46 -1.88 -6.37 3.57
C SER A 46 -0.40 -6.05 3.54
N SER A 47 0.42 -6.99 3.08
CA SER A 47 1.83 -6.77 2.81
C SER A 47 2.17 -7.47 1.51
N LYS A 48 2.62 -6.71 0.52
CA LYS A 48 3.01 -7.22 -0.79
C LYS A 48 4.40 -6.70 -1.13
N THR A 49 5.26 -7.59 -1.60
CA THR A 49 6.54 -7.19 -2.18
C THR A 49 6.35 -7.20 -3.68
N THR A 50 6.64 -6.08 -4.33
CA THR A 50 6.58 -5.93 -5.78
C THR A 50 7.90 -5.40 -6.30
N SER A 51 8.16 -5.55 -7.59
CA SER A 51 9.30 -4.91 -8.24
C SER A 51 9.08 -3.41 -8.32
N ALA A 52 10.11 -2.60 -8.09
CA ALA A 52 10.04 -1.14 -8.15
C ALA A 52 9.48 -0.65 -9.50
N ALA A 53 9.88 -1.29 -10.59
CA ALA A 53 9.40 -1.00 -11.95
C ALA A 53 7.89 -1.24 -12.14
N ALA A 54 7.28 -2.18 -11.40
CA ALA A 54 5.85 -2.45 -11.48
C ALA A 54 5.02 -1.44 -10.66
N LEU A 55 5.65 -0.75 -9.70
CA LEU A 55 4.99 0.26 -8.88
C LEU A 55 4.83 1.59 -9.63
N GLU A 56 5.85 1.99 -10.40
CA GLU A 56 5.79 3.19 -11.25
C GLU A 56 4.73 3.07 -12.36
N GLN A 57 4.51 1.85 -12.89
CA GLN A 57 3.42 1.58 -13.83
C GLN A 57 2.02 1.67 -13.19
N SER A 58 1.90 1.43 -11.89
CA SER A 58 0.59 1.51 -11.20
C SER A 58 0.17 2.95 -10.90
N GLU A 59 1.12 3.89 -10.87
CA GLU A 59 0.84 5.33 -10.67
C GLU A 59 0.52 6.03 -12.01
N SER A 60 1.02 5.51 -13.13
CA SER A 60 0.79 6.05 -14.48
C SER A 60 -0.48 5.52 -15.15
N VAL A 61 -1.14 4.48 -14.62
CA VAL A 61 -2.43 3.96 -15.15
C VAL A 61 -3.66 4.56 -14.43
N SER A 62 -3.49 5.64 -13.65
CA SER A 62 -4.61 6.41 -13.10
C SER A 62 -4.69 7.84 -13.65
N ASN A 63 -3.98 8.14 -14.74
CA ASN A 63 -4.03 9.45 -15.39
C ASN A 63 -4.21 9.33 -16.91
N GLU A 64 -5.16 8.52 -17.34
CA GLU A 64 -5.81 8.66 -18.65
C GLU A 64 -7.18 7.96 -18.59
N GLN A 65 -8.20 8.69 -18.12
CA GLN A 65 -9.55 8.67 -18.68
C GLN A 65 -10.36 9.85 -18.15
#